data_AF-A0A970W5X2-F1
#
_entry.id   AF-A0A970W5X2-F1
#
_cell.length_a   1.000
_cell.length_b   1.000
_cell.length_c   1.000
_cell.angle_alpha   90.00
_cell.angle_beta   90.00
_cell.angle_gamma   90.00
#
_symmetry.space_group_name_H-M   'P 1'
#
loop_
_entity.id
_entity.type
_entity.pdbx_description
1 polymer ?
#
loop_
_entity_poly.entity_id
_entity_poly.type
_entity_poly.pdbx_seq_one_letter_code
_entity_poly.pdbx_strand_id
1 'polypeptide(L)'
;MELEFKRDFEQAQAQWEGFWRGENRRPMVSAVIPKPGVEPVDKPEYTAGRDGNYGPVVDQLLRYGETHEFIGEAIPFFYLEFAADHFAGLLGAKLHFREDGHGYGWAEPFVRDWDEQELRFQPNGEWWQRTVEFAQALRAGCDGKLMIAAPTLVASLDALSAIRGAQNLLMDLVTQPDKVHRALAQVTRAHGEILDALSELLDFPTYGSINRHGMYTKGRIAIPQCDFSCMISPAMYREFEV
;
A
#
# COMPACT_ATOMS: atom_id res chain seq x y z
N MET A 1 -10.31 -2.59 21.34
CA MET A 1 -10.91 -1.78 20.24
C MET A 1 -11.92 -2.65 19.55
N GLU A 2 -13.10 -2.14 19.19
CA GLU A 2 -14.12 -2.93 18.51
C GLU A 2 -14.33 -2.41 17.09
N LEU A 3 -14.52 -3.34 16.14
CA LEU A 3 -14.95 -3.02 14.79
C LEU A 3 -16.36 -3.58 14.58
N GLU A 4 -17.28 -2.74 14.12
CA GLU A 4 -18.69 -3.11 13.92
C GLU A 4 -18.86 -4.34 13.01
N PHE A 5 -18.09 -4.39 11.91
CA PHE A 5 -18.10 -5.49 10.95
C PHE A 5 -17.23 -6.69 11.36
N LYS A 6 -16.47 -6.59 12.47
CA LYS A 6 -15.66 -7.68 13.04
C LYS A 6 -15.80 -7.66 14.57
N ARG A 7 -16.92 -8.16 15.08
CA ARG A 7 -17.22 -8.14 16.52
C ARG A 7 -16.20 -8.88 17.38
N ASP A 8 -15.56 -9.89 16.81
CA ASP A 8 -14.46 -10.67 17.39
C ASP A 8 -13.08 -10.14 16.94
N PHE A 9 -12.95 -8.82 16.75
CA PHE A 9 -11.70 -8.18 16.33
C PHE A 9 -10.56 -8.43 17.30
N GLU A 10 -10.79 -8.33 18.61
CA GLU A 10 -9.74 -8.56 19.62
C GLU A 10 -9.20 -10.01 19.57
N GLN A 11 -10.07 -10.98 19.26
CA GLN A 11 -9.66 -12.36 19.03
C GLN A 11 -8.80 -12.50 17.78
N ALA A 12 -9.18 -11.84 16.67
CA ALA A 12 -8.39 -11.81 15.45
C ALA A 12 -7.01 -11.16 15.68
N GLN A 13 -6.95 -10.06 16.44
CA GLN A 13 -5.69 -9.41 16.81
C GLN A 13 -4.76 -10.38 17.56
N ALA A 14 -5.28 -11.11 18.56
CA ALA A 14 -4.49 -12.08 19.31
C ALA A 14 -3.97 -13.23 18.43
N GLN A 15 -4.74 -13.68 17.45
CA GLN A 15 -4.30 -14.71 16.49
C GLN A 15 -3.21 -14.17 15.54
N TRP A 16 -3.33 -12.93 15.05
CA TRP A 16 -2.29 -12.29 14.26
C TRP A 16 -0.99 -12.10 15.05
N GLU A 17 -1.08 -11.70 16.31
CA GLU A 17 0.09 -11.60 17.18
C GLU A 17 0.78 -12.96 17.40
N GLY A 18 0.00 -14.03 17.62
CA GLY A 18 0.52 -15.39 17.68
C GLY A 18 1.18 -15.81 16.37
N PHE A 19 0.60 -15.42 15.22
CA PHE A 19 1.11 -15.77 13.89
C PHE A 19 2.52 -15.22 13.70
N TRP A 20 2.73 -13.94 14.02
CA TRP A 20 4.04 -13.31 13.92
C TRP A 20 5.08 -13.90 14.87
N ARG A 21 4.66 -14.47 16.00
CA ARG A 21 5.55 -15.19 16.93
C ARG A 21 5.73 -16.67 16.59
N GLY A 22 5.03 -17.20 15.59
CA GLY A 22 5.05 -18.62 15.24
C GLY A 22 4.35 -19.52 16.28
N GLU A 23 3.43 -18.97 17.07
CA GLU A 23 2.78 -19.65 18.21
C GLU A 23 1.43 -20.28 17.85
N ASN A 24 1.00 -20.17 16.59
CA ASN A 24 -0.33 -20.61 16.17
C ASN A 24 -0.46 -22.13 16.23
N ARG A 25 -1.53 -22.60 16.87
CA ARG A 25 -1.87 -24.03 16.97
C ARG A 25 -2.68 -24.56 15.80
N ARG A 26 -3.11 -23.66 14.90
CA ARG A 26 -3.84 -23.95 13.67
C ARG A 26 -3.45 -22.95 12.59
N PRO A 27 -3.70 -23.25 11.31
CA PRO A 27 -3.57 -22.27 10.24
C PRO A 27 -4.46 -21.02 10.51
N MET A 28 -3.98 -19.88 10.01
CA MET A 28 -4.80 -18.67 9.88
C MET A 28 -5.87 -18.92 8.83
N VAL A 29 -7.11 -18.51 9.13
CA VAL A 29 -8.23 -18.59 8.20
C VAL A 29 -8.80 -17.20 8.06
N SER A 30 -8.58 -16.58 6.90
CA SER A 30 -9.15 -15.28 6.55
C SER A 30 -10.05 -15.47 5.34
N ALA A 31 -11.36 -15.49 5.57
CA ALA A 31 -12.36 -15.63 4.51
C ALA A 31 -13.40 -14.52 4.62
N VAL A 32 -13.86 -14.03 3.47
CA VAL A 32 -14.96 -13.08 3.39
C VAL A 32 -16.04 -13.68 2.50
N ILE A 33 -17.25 -13.77 3.03
CA ILE A 33 -18.39 -14.38 2.31
C ILE A 33 -19.61 -13.47 2.36
N PRO A 34 -20.49 -13.49 1.34
CA PRO A 34 -21.78 -12.82 1.41
C PRO A 34 -22.65 -13.37 2.54
N LYS A 35 -23.43 -12.50 3.17
CA LYS A 35 -24.44 -12.90 4.17
C LYS A 35 -25.59 -13.66 3.49
N PRO A 36 -26.08 -14.75 4.09
CA PRO A 36 -27.25 -15.46 3.56
C PRO A 36 -28.48 -14.53 3.44
N GLY A 37 -29.11 -14.51 2.27
CA GLY A 37 -30.33 -13.75 2.02
C GLY A 37 -30.14 -12.24 1.86
N VAL A 38 -28.89 -11.76 1.75
CA VAL A 38 -28.55 -10.37 1.46
C VAL A 38 -27.88 -10.31 0.09
N GLU A 39 -28.32 -9.39 -0.78
CA GLU A 39 -27.68 -9.19 -2.08
C GLU A 39 -26.26 -8.61 -1.86
N PRO A 40 -25.20 -9.26 -2.35
CA PRO A 40 -23.83 -8.80 -2.14
C PRO A 40 -23.56 -7.51 -2.91
N VAL A 41 -22.80 -6.61 -2.27
CA VAL A 41 -22.21 -5.43 -2.93
C VAL A 41 -20.72 -5.66 -3.03
N ASP A 42 -20.12 -5.51 -4.20
CA ASP A 42 -18.67 -5.64 -4.37
C ASP A 42 -17.92 -4.55 -3.61
N LYS A 43 -16.73 -4.89 -3.10
CA LYS A 43 -15.77 -3.92 -2.57
C LYS A 43 -15.35 -2.95 -3.68
N PRO A 44 -15.14 -1.65 -3.41
CA PRO A 44 -14.60 -0.74 -4.42
C PRO A 44 -13.26 -1.23 -4.96
N GLU A 45 -12.98 -0.87 -6.21
CA GLU A 45 -11.66 -1.08 -6.82
C GLU A 45 -10.58 -0.41 -5.96
N TYR A 46 -9.37 -0.98 -5.94
CA TYR A 46 -8.30 -0.44 -5.09
C TYR A 46 -7.93 1.00 -5.46
N THR A 47 -8.01 1.35 -6.74
CA THR A 47 -7.73 2.71 -7.28
C THR A 47 -8.87 3.70 -7.09
N ALA A 48 -9.99 3.30 -6.47
CA ALA A 48 -11.13 4.18 -6.23
C ALA A 48 -10.72 5.40 -5.39
N GLY A 49 -11.35 6.55 -5.65
CA GLY A 49 -11.01 7.81 -5.01
C GLY A 49 -9.81 8.55 -5.62
N ARG A 50 -9.10 7.97 -6.61
CA ARG A 50 -7.99 8.65 -7.30
C ARG A 50 -8.37 9.99 -7.94
N ASP A 51 -9.64 10.18 -8.27
CA ASP A 51 -10.21 11.38 -8.88
C ASP A 51 -10.67 12.42 -7.85
N GLY A 52 -10.61 12.10 -6.55
CA GLY A 52 -11.06 12.97 -5.45
C GLY A 52 -12.53 12.76 -5.07
N ASN A 53 -13.24 11.84 -5.71
CA ASN A 53 -14.64 11.56 -5.41
C ASN A 53 -14.78 10.47 -4.34
N TYR A 54 -14.62 10.84 -3.06
CA TYR A 54 -14.54 9.87 -1.97
C TYR A 54 -15.88 9.36 -1.45
N GLY A 55 -16.94 10.17 -1.51
CA GLY A 55 -18.26 9.86 -0.94
C GLY A 55 -18.85 8.53 -1.43
N PRO A 56 -18.96 8.32 -2.76
CA PRO A 56 -19.46 7.05 -3.30
C PRO A 56 -18.61 5.84 -2.89
N VAL A 57 -17.30 6.03 -2.71
CA VAL A 57 -16.39 4.95 -2.28
C VAL A 57 -16.66 4.57 -0.83
N VAL A 58 -16.85 5.56 0.04
CA VAL A 58 -17.25 5.36 1.44
C VAL A 58 -18.60 4.64 1.51
N ASP A 59 -19.61 5.11 0.78
CA ASP A 59 -20.94 4.49 0.77
C ASP A 59 -20.89 3.02 0.31
N GLN A 60 -20.12 2.74 -0.74
CA GLN A 60 -19.93 1.38 -1.22
C GLN A 60 -19.19 0.50 -0.21
N LEU A 61 -18.18 1.02 0.50
CA LEU A 61 -17.48 0.28 1.55
C LEU A 61 -18.38 -0.10 2.72
N LEU A 62 -19.24 0.82 3.16
CA LEU A 62 -20.20 0.57 4.22
C LEU A 62 -21.17 -0.54 3.81
N ARG A 63 -21.72 -0.45 2.59
CA ARG A 63 -22.58 -1.50 2.02
C ARG A 63 -21.87 -2.84 1.86
N TYR A 64 -20.61 -2.84 1.41
CA TYR A 64 -19.80 -4.05 1.35
C TYR A 64 -19.69 -4.72 2.74
N GLY A 65 -19.39 -3.94 3.79
CA GLY A 65 -19.32 -4.45 5.17
C GLY A 65 -20.67 -4.93 5.72
N GLU A 66 -21.78 -4.28 5.34
CA GLU A 66 -23.14 -4.69 5.71
C GLU A 66 -23.56 -6.00 5.04
N THR A 67 -23.08 -6.27 3.83
CA THR A 67 -23.47 -7.43 3.01
C THR A 67 -22.58 -8.65 3.20
N HIS A 68 -21.43 -8.53 3.86
CA HIS A 68 -20.45 -9.60 4.02
C HIS A 68 -20.17 -9.97 5.49
N GLU A 69 -19.77 -11.22 5.70
CA GLU A 69 -19.21 -11.74 6.94
C GLU A 69 -17.70 -11.94 6.81
N PHE A 70 -16.96 -11.50 7.83
CA PHE A 70 -15.50 -11.58 7.91
C PHE A 70 -15.10 -12.70 8.87
N ILE A 71 -14.78 -13.86 8.31
CA ILE A 71 -14.59 -15.12 9.05
C ILE A 71 -13.13 -15.27 9.49
N GLY A 72 -12.97 -15.72 10.75
CA GLY A 72 -11.68 -16.05 11.34
C GLY A 72 -10.83 -14.81 11.56
N GLU A 73 -9.66 -14.75 10.95
CA GLU A 73 -8.69 -13.65 11.07
C GLU A 73 -8.83 -12.59 9.97
N ALA A 74 -9.86 -12.70 9.12
CA ALA A 74 -10.22 -11.66 8.17
C ALA A 74 -10.67 -10.40 8.93
N ILE A 75 -9.87 -9.35 8.84
CA ILE A 75 -10.23 -8.02 9.36
C ILE A 75 -10.78 -7.22 8.17
N PRO A 76 -11.94 -6.56 8.28
CA PRO A 76 -12.45 -5.68 7.24
C PRO A 76 -11.51 -4.48 7.07
N PHE A 77 -11.09 -4.19 5.84
CA PHE A 77 -10.26 -3.03 5.54
C PHE A 77 -10.47 -2.50 4.13
N PHE A 78 -10.07 -1.25 3.91
CA PHE A 78 -9.84 -0.69 2.58
C PHE A 78 -8.38 -0.25 2.42
N TYR A 79 -7.85 -0.36 1.21
CA TYR A 79 -6.44 -0.18 0.92
C TYR A 79 -6.23 1.07 0.09
N LEU A 80 -5.49 2.02 0.67
CA LEU A 80 -5.36 3.38 0.15
C LEU A 80 -4.23 3.44 -0.89
N GLU A 81 -4.51 2.96 -2.10
CA GLU A 81 -3.55 2.97 -3.21
C GLU A 81 -4.19 3.36 -4.54
N PHE A 82 -3.62 4.33 -5.24
CA PHE A 82 -4.23 4.83 -6.47
C PHE A 82 -3.68 4.19 -7.75
N ALA A 83 -2.51 3.56 -7.69
CA ALA A 83 -1.79 3.02 -8.83
C ALA A 83 -0.78 1.94 -8.40
N ALA A 84 -0.29 1.13 -9.34
CA ALA A 84 0.81 0.21 -9.05
C ALA A 84 2.10 0.97 -8.68
N ASP A 85 2.35 2.10 -9.35
CA ASP A 85 3.51 2.97 -9.08
C ASP A 85 3.18 4.10 -8.09
N HIS A 86 2.24 3.89 -7.16
CA HIS A 86 1.82 4.95 -6.23
C HIS A 86 3.01 5.51 -5.43
N PHE A 87 3.94 4.67 -4.99
CA PHE A 87 5.15 5.12 -4.31
C PHE A 87 5.97 6.12 -5.15
N ALA A 88 6.10 5.91 -6.47
CA ALA A 88 6.76 6.87 -7.36
C ALA A 88 6.00 8.21 -7.42
N GLY A 89 4.67 8.17 -7.37
CA GLY A 89 3.82 9.36 -7.24
C GLY A 89 4.12 10.17 -5.97
N LEU A 90 4.41 9.48 -4.85
CA LEU A 90 4.81 10.11 -3.58
C LEU A 90 6.22 10.74 -3.65
N LEU A 91 7.03 10.36 -4.64
CA LEU A 91 8.33 10.98 -4.94
C LEU A 91 8.22 12.12 -5.96
N GLY A 92 7.02 12.36 -6.51
CA GLY A 92 6.75 13.43 -7.48
C GLY A 92 6.54 12.97 -8.92
N ALA A 93 6.45 11.65 -9.17
CA ALA A 93 6.11 11.17 -10.51
C ALA A 93 4.66 11.56 -10.89
N LYS A 94 4.47 11.90 -12.16
CA LYS A 94 3.13 11.97 -12.73
C LYS A 94 2.60 10.56 -12.94
N LEU A 95 1.38 10.29 -12.51
CA LEU A 95 0.71 9.02 -12.75
C LEU A 95 -0.26 9.14 -13.92
N HIS A 96 -0.21 8.16 -14.82
CA HIS A 96 -1.14 8.01 -15.93
C HIS A 96 -2.10 6.88 -15.62
N PHE A 97 -3.32 6.97 -16.15
CA PHE A 97 -4.36 5.96 -15.96
C PHE A 97 -4.97 5.62 -17.31
N ARG A 98 -5.43 4.37 -17.46
CA ARG A 98 -6.17 3.98 -18.66
C ARG A 98 -7.50 4.72 -18.75
N GLU A 99 -7.85 5.13 -19.97
CA GLU A 99 -9.09 5.87 -20.26
C GLU A 99 -10.35 5.00 -20.10
N ASP A 100 -10.23 3.68 -20.24
CA ASP A 100 -11.34 2.72 -20.11
C ASP A 100 -11.75 2.44 -18.66
N GLY A 101 -11.15 3.14 -17.69
CA GLY A 101 -11.48 3.04 -16.27
C GLY A 101 -10.92 1.79 -15.58
N HIS A 102 -10.60 0.73 -16.32
CA HIS A 102 -10.11 -0.53 -15.79
C HIS A 102 -8.60 -0.53 -15.59
N GLY A 103 -8.17 -0.28 -14.35
CA GLY A 103 -6.97 -0.89 -13.76
C GLY A 103 -5.61 -0.40 -14.28
N TYR A 104 -4.70 -0.17 -13.33
CA TYR A 104 -3.27 0.10 -13.52
C TYR A 104 -2.95 1.54 -13.91
N GLY A 105 -2.74 2.35 -12.87
CA GLY A 105 -1.95 3.57 -13.03
C GLY A 105 -0.46 3.23 -13.10
N TRP A 106 0.29 3.95 -13.93
CA TRP A 106 1.75 3.84 -14.04
C TRP A 106 2.41 5.21 -13.95
N ALA A 107 3.65 5.23 -13.46
CA ALA A 107 4.44 6.45 -13.38
C ALA A 107 5.03 6.82 -14.74
N GLU A 108 5.06 8.13 -15.02
CA GLU A 108 5.90 8.69 -16.07
C GLU A 108 7.35 8.79 -15.57
N PRO A 109 8.32 8.12 -16.23
CA PRO A 109 9.72 8.24 -15.84
C PRO A 109 10.21 9.69 -15.98
N PHE A 110 10.72 10.24 -14.88
CA PHE A 110 11.23 11.62 -14.82
C PHE A 110 12.74 11.69 -14.58
N VAL A 111 13.39 10.61 -14.12
CA VAL A 111 14.83 10.57 -13.91
C VAL A 111 15.55 10.40 -15.25
N ARG A 112 16.26 11.45 -15.69
CA ARG A 112 17.09 11.43 -16.91
C ARG A 112 18.57 11.24 -16.60
N ASP A 113 19.05 11.88 -15.53
CA ASP A 113 20.36 11.69 -14.92
C ASP A 113 20.20 11.59 -13.39
N TRP A 114 20.91 10.64 -12.78
CA TRP A 114 20.92 10.44 -11.33
C TRP A 114 21.55 11.60 -10.56
N ASP A 115 22.48 12.35 -11.17
CA ASP A 115 23.17 13.45 -10.50
C ASP A 115 22.36 14.75 -10.51
N GLU A 116 21.37 14.87 -11.40
CA GLU A 116 20.51 16.05 -11.52
C GLU A 116 19.21 15.91 -10.71
N GLN A 117 18.89 14.69 -10.25
CA GLN A 117 17.63 14.40 -9.57
C GLN A 117 17.86 13.95 -8.13
N GLU A 118 17.37 14.75 -7.18
CA GLU A 118 17.22 14.32 -5.80
C GLU A 118 15.88 13.61 -5.62
N LEU A 119 15.92 12.36 -5.15
CA LEU A 119 14.72 11.59 -4.81
C LEU A 119 14.38 11.81 -3.34
N ARG A 120 13.16 12.30 -3.08
CA ARG A 120 12.67 12.57 -1.73
C ARG A 120 11.15 12.49 -1.68
N PHE A 121 10.62 12.26 -0.50
CA PHE A 121 9.19 12.35 -0.26
C PHE A 121 8.67 13.76 -0.56
N GLN A 122 7.52 13.85 -1.24
CA GLN A 122 6.83 15.10 -1.58
C GLN A 122 5.56 15.26 -0.72
N PRO A 123 5.65 15.76 0.54
CA PRO A 123 4.48 15.95 1.40
C PRO A 123 3.51 17.02 0.88
N ASN A 124 3.95 17.90 -0.01
CA ASN A 124 3.08 18.88 -0.69
C ASN A 124 2.71 18.44 -2.10
N GLY A 125 3.10 17.22 -2.50
CA GLY A 125 2.80 16.66 -3.82
C GLY A 125 1.35 16.19 -3.91
N GLU A 126 0.83 16.20 -5.14
CA GLU A 126 -0.57 15.86 -5.43
C GLU A 126 -1.00 14.53 -4.81
N TRP A 127 -0.20 13.47 -4.98
CA TRP A 127 -0.57 12.12 -4.53
C TRP A 127 -0.52 11.93 -3.02
N TRP A 128 0.35 12.66 -2.32
CA TRP A 128 0.31 12.66 -0.85
C TRP A 128 -0.91 13.42 -0.33
N GLN A 129 -1.20 14.60 -0.89
CA GLN A 129 -2.40 15.37 -0.51
C GLN A 129 -3.67 14.56 -0.79
N ARG A 130 -3.75 13.88 -1.94
CA ARG A 130 -4.82 12.93 -2.26
C ARG A 130 -4.94 11.82 -1.22
N THR A 131 -3.80 11.28 -0.79
CA THR A 131 -3.76 10.24 0.24
C THR A 131 -4.31 10.73 1.57
N VAL A 132 -3.91 11.92 2.00
CA VAL A 132 -4.39 12.56 3.24
C VAL A 132 -5.89 12.82 3.18
N GLU A 133 -6.37 13.45 2.11
CA GLU A 133 -7.80 13.76 1.92
C GLU A 133 -8.65 12.49 1.94
N PHE A 134 -8.22 11.44 1.23
CA PHE A 134 -8.98 10.21 1.18
C PHE A 134 -8.96 9.46 2.51
N ALA A 135 -7.81 9.42 3.20
CA ALA A 135 -7.71 8.84 4.54
C ALA A 135 -8.67 9.55 5.53
N GLN A 136 -8.76 10.88 5.46
CA GLN A 136 -9.68 11.66 6.28
C GLN A 136 -11.15 11.37 5.94
N ALA A 137 -11.50 11.25 4.67
CA ALA A 137 -12.85 10.90 4.24
C ALA A 137 -13.24 9.48 4.71
N LEU A 138 -12.34 8.51 4.55
CA LEU A 138 -12.52 7.15 5.06
C LEU A 138 -12.65 7.14 6.58
N ARG A 139 -11.82 7.90 7.31
CA ARG A 139 -11.94 8.00 8.75
C ARG A 139 -13.28 8.61 9.16
N ALA A 140 -13.73 9.67 8.51
CA ALA A 140 -15.01 10.30 8.83
C ALA A 140 -16.22 9.38 8.58
N GLY A 141 -16.20 8.55 7.54
CA GLY A 141 -17.33 7.69 7.17
C GLY A 141 -17.29 6.27 7.76
N CYS A 142 -16.10 5.74 8.02
CA CYS A 142 -15.90 4.32 8.33
C CYS A 142 -15.28 4.06 9.72
N ASP A 143 -15.15 5.08 10.57
CA ASP A 143 -14.53 4.90 11.89
C ASP A 143 -15.24 3.82 12.72
N GLY A 144 -14.45 2.99 13.38
CA GLY A 144 -14.95 1.86 14.17
C GLY A 144 -15.66 0.76 13.35
N LYS A 145 -15.63 0.78 12.02
CA LYS A 145 -16.30 -0.23 11.16
C LYS A 145 -15.31 -1.13 10.44
N LEU A 146 -14.25 -0.54 9.89
CA LEU A 146 -13.18 -1.22 9.17
C LEU A 146 -11.84 -0.50 9.37
N MET A 147 -10.74 -1.19 9.05
CA MET A 147 -9.40 -0.61 9.05
C MET A 147 -9.06 0.10 7.73
N ILE A 148 -8.14 1.05 7.80
CA ILE A 148 -7.54 1.67 6.62
C ILE A 148 -6.11 1.13 6.49
N ALA A 149 -5.82 0.44 5.38
CA ALA A 149 -4.48 -0.01 5.04
C ALA A 149 -3.72 1.11 4.32
N ALA A 150 -2.49 1.37 4.76
CA ALA A 150 -1.54 2.23 4.06
C ALA A 150 -1.22 1.69 2.66
N PRO A 151 -0.85 2.55 1.68
CA PRO A 151 -0.34 2.12 0.39
C PRO A 151 0.90 1.23 0.53
N THR A 152 1.16 0.40 -0.49
CA THR A 152 2.41 -0.37 -0.54
C THR A 152 3.54 0.58 -0.89
N LEU A 153 4.53 0.66 0.00
CA LEU A 153 5.73 1.46 -0.21
C LEU A 153 6.81 0.57 -0.81
N VAL A 154 6.94 0.59 -2.13
CA VAL A 154 7.88 -0.26 -2.86
C VAL A 154 9.22 0.46 -3.02
N ALA A 155 10.00 0.55 -1.94
CA ALA A 155 11.25 1.32 -1.89
C ALA A 155 12.48 0.52 -2.35
N SER A 156 12.37 -0.09 -3.53
CA SER A 156 13.32 -1.06 -4.09
C SER A 156 13.77 -0.66 -5.50
N LEU A 157 14.45 -1.57 -6.20
CA LEU A 157 14.66 -1.45 -7.64
C LEU A 157 13.35 -1.24 -8.45
N ASP A 158 12.18 -1.61 -7.92
CA ASP A 158 10.90 -1.31 -8.58
C ASP A 158 10.62 0.20 -8.61
N ALA A 159 10.88 0.92 -7.50
CA ALA A 159 10.76 2.38 -7.49
C ALA A 159 11.69 3.01 -8.52
N LEU A 160 12.95 2.55 -8.56
CA LEU A 160 13.90 3.06 -9.54
C LEU A 160 13.46 2.74 -10.96
N SER A 161 12.91 1.54 -11.21
CA SER A 161 12.38 1.12 -12.50
C SER A 161 11.23 2.02 -12.95
N ALA A 162 10.31 2.37 -12.04
CA ALA A 162 9.18 3.25 -12.32
C ALA A 162 9.63 4.68 -12.69
N ILE A 163 10.62 5.24 -11.99
CA ILE A 163 11.04 6.64 -12.19
C ILE A 163 12.09 6.81 -13.29
N ARG A 164 12.87 5.77 -13.62
CA ARG A 164 13.96 5.78 -14.60
C ARG A 164 13.60 5.07 -15.92
N GLY A 165 12.66 4.13 -15.85
CA GLY A 165 12.37 3.15 -16.88
C GLY A 165 13.28 1.92 -16.77
N ALA A 166 12.67 0.73 -16.88
CA ALA A 166 13.34 -0.55 -16.67
C ALA A 166 14.61 -0.74 -17.52
N GLN A 167 14.55 -0.41 -18.81
CA GLN A 167 15.70 -0.58 -19.72
C GLN A 167 16.89 0.29 -19.30
N ASN A 168 16.64 1.55 -18.94
CA ASN A 168 17.69 2.46 -18.52
C ASN A 168 18.29 2.01 -17.19
N LEU A 169 17.45 1.59 -16.24
CA LEU A 169 17.92 1.07 -14.96
C LEU A 169 18.79 -0.18 -15.15
N LEU A 170 18.41 -1.12 -16.04
CA LEU A 170 19.24 -2.29 -16.35
C LEU A 170 20.64 -1.90 -16.87
N MET A 171 20.73 -0.87 -17.71
CA MET A 171 22.01 -0.35 -18.17
C MET A 171 22.79 0.35 -17.05
N ASP A 172 22.09 1.12 -16.22
CA ASP A 172 22.68 1.87 -15.11
C ASP A 172 23.25 0.96 -14.02
N LEU A 173 22.65 -0.21 -13.76
CA LEU A 173 23.18 -1.21 -12.82
C LEU A 173 24.60 -1.67 -13.19
N VAL A 174 24.94 -1.70 -14.48
CA VAL A 174 26.26 -2.14 -14.96
C VAL A 174 27.20 -0.94 -15.15
N THR A 175 26.68 0.16 -15.69
CA THR A 175 27.50 1.29 -16.14
C THR A 175 27.67 2.37 -15.08
N GLN A 176 26.76 2.45 -14.11
CA GLN A 176 26.69 3.49 -13.08
C GLN A 176 26.26 2.95 -11.69
N PRO A 177 26.83 1.82 -11.20
CA PRO A 177 26.35 1.14 -9.98
C PRO A 177 26.36 2.05 -8.74
N ASP A 178 27.40 2.87 -8.57
CA ASP A 178 27.50 3.83 -7.47
C ASP A 178 26.33 4.83 -7.44
N LYS A 179 25.83 5.23 -8.62
CA LYS A 179 24.70 6.15 -8.72
C LYS A 179 23.39 5.46 -8.35
N VAL A 180 23.23 4.20 -8.77
CA VAL A 180 22.07 3.38 -8.40
C VAL A 180 22.02 3.15 -6.89
N HIS A 181 23.15 2.84 -6.24
CA HIS A 181 23.21 2.73 -4.77
C HIS A 181 22.82 4.04 -4.07
N ARG A 182 23.27 5.20 -4.58
CA ARG A 182 22.83 6.50 -4.03
C ARG A 182 21.33 6.70 -4.17
N ALA A 183 20.75 6.36 -5.32
CA ALA A 183 19.32 6.47 -5.55
C ALA A 183 18.52 5.51 -4.65
N LEU A 184 18.98 4.27 -4.46
CA LEU A 184 18.39 3.31 -3.53
C LEU A 184 18.38 3.84 -2.09
N ALA A 185 19.48 4.44 -1.64
CA ALA A 185 19.56 5.06 -0.33
C ALA A 185 18.58 6.24 -0.17
N GLN A 186 18.36 7.01 -1.23
CA GLN A 186 17.37 8.09 -1.24
C GLN A 186 15.93 7.58 -1.16
N VAL A 187 15.54 6.58 -1.96
CA VAL A 187 14.18 6.01 -1.88
C VAL A 187 13.94 5.27 -0.56
N THR A 188 14.95 4.64 0.02
CA THR A 188 14.88 4.03 1.36
C THR A 188 14.63 5.09 2.45
N ARG A 189 15.30 6.24 2.35
CA ARG A 189 15.05 7.38 3.27
C ARG A 189 13.63 7.89 3.12
N ALA A 190 13.18 8.13 1.89
CA ALA A 190 11.82 8.59 1.60
C ALA A 190 10.77 7.59 2.11
N HIS A 191 11.02 6.29 2.00
CA HIS A 191 10.17 5.26 2.59
C HIS A 191 10.00 5.43 4.10
N GLY A 192 11.09 5.66 4.84
CA GLY A 192 11.02 5.92 6.28
C GLY A 192 10.15 7.13 6.60
N GLU A 193 10.39 8.24 5.91
CA GLU A 193 9.63 9.49 6.07
C GLU A 193 8.13 9.31 5.75
N ILE A 194 7.80 8.60 4.67
CA ILE A 194 6.42 8.31 4.27
C ILE A 194 5.75 7.37 5.28
N LEU A 195 6.46 6.34 5.75
CA LEU A 195 5.92 5.39 6.74
C LEU A 195 5.63 6.08 8.07
N ASP A 196 6.49 7.01 8.51
CA ASP A 196 6.23 7.82 9.70
C ASP A 196 5.00 8.72 9.51
N ALA A 197 4.89 9.40 8.36
CA ALA A 197 3.73 10.23 8.04
C ALA A 197 2.43 9.42 7.96
N LEU A 198 2.46 8.20 7.39
CA LEU A 198 1.32 7.28 7.36
C LEU A 198 0.98 6.75 8.75
N SER A 199 1.99 6.50 9.59
CA SER A 199 1.80 6.06 10.97
C SER A 199 1.03 7.08 11.80
N GLU A 200 1.28 8.37 11.56
CA GLU A 200 0.53 9.46 12.18
C GLU A 200 -0.87 9.61 11.56
N LEU A 201 -0.97 9.67 10.22
CA LEU A 201 -2.22 9.86 9.49
C LEU A 201 -3.26 8.76 9.79
N LEU A 202 -2.82 7.51 9.85
CA LEU A 202 -3.68 6.35 10.05
C LEU A 202 -3.77 5.90 11.51
N ASP A 203 -3.05 6.57 12.40
CA ASP A 203 -2.99 6.30 13.85
C ASP A 203 -2.63 4.83 14.15
N PHE A 204 -1.48 4.39 13.62
CA PHE A 204 -0.98 3.04 13.89
C PHE A 204 -0.79 2.73 15.38
N PRO A 205 -0.41 3.66 16.28
CA PRO A 205 -0.35 3.37 17.71
C PRO A 205 -1.69 2.92 18.32
N THR A 206 -2.81 3.45 17.83
CA THR A 206 -4.16 3.06 18.30
C THR A 206 -4.70 1.83 17.56
N TYR A 207 -4.65 1.85 16.23
CA TYR A 207 -5.33 0.85 15.40
C TYR A 207 -4.45 -0.35 15.06
N GLY A 208 -3.13 -0.21 15.13
CA GLY A 208 -2.17 -1.06 14.43
C GLY A 208 -2.16 -0.76 12.92
N SER A 209 -1.57 -1.66 12.15
CA SER A 209 -1.52 -1.55 10.69
C SER A 209 -1.88 -2.87 10.01
N ILE A 210 -2.49 -2.76 8.85
CA ILE A 210 -2.89 -3.88 7.99
C ILE A 210 -2.41 -3.60 6.56
N ASN A 211 -1.88 -4.60 5.88
CA ASN A 211 -1.36 -4.46 4.52
C ASN A 211 -2.42 -4.84 3.47
N ARG A 212 -2.09 -4.66 2.17
CA ARG A 212 -3.01 -4.98 1.05
C ARG A 212 -3.49 -6.43 1.02
N HIS A 213 -2.77 -7.35 1.67
CA HIS A 213 -3.10 -8.78 1.76
C HIS A 213 -3.94 -9.12 3.01
N GLY A 214 -4.36 -8.12 3.79
CA GLY A 214 -5.16 -8.31 4.99
C GLY A 214 -4.37 -8.85 6.18
N MET A 215 -3.04 -8.78 6.15
CA MET A 215 -2.20 -9.18 7.29
C MET A 215 -2.08 -8.03 8.28
N TYR A 216 -2.40 -8.29 9.53
CA TYR A 216 -2.48 -7.29 10.59
C TYR A 216 -1.35 -7.41 11.62
N THR A 217 -0.92 -6.29 12.18
CA THR A 217 -0.08 -6.21 13.37
C THR A 217 -0.47 -5.01 14.23
N LYS A 218 -0.22 -5.06 15.55
CA LYS A 218 -0.34 -3.87 16.42
C LYS A 218 0.73 -2.81 16.14
N GLY A 219 1.83 -3.20 15.49
CA GLY A 219 2.91 -2.29 15.12
C GLY A 219 2.73 -1.74 13.70
N ARG A 220 3.85 -1.66 12.99
CA ARG A 220 3.93 -1.27 11.58
C ARG A 220 4.14 -2.51 10.72
N ILE A 221 3.41 -2.64 9.63
CA ILE A 221 3.61 -3.67 8.61
C ILE A 221 3.80 -3.03 7.25
N ALA A 222 4.77 -3.56 6.51
CA ALA A 222 4.98 -3.32 5.10
C ALA A 222 5.16 -4.68 4.41
N ILE A 223 5.06 -4.70 3.09
CA ILE A 223 5.32 -5.89 2.28
C ILE A 223 6.60 -5.62 1.49
N PRO A 224 7.70 -6.33 1.76
CA PRO A 224 8.87 -6.25 0.89
C PRO A 224 8.50 -6.85 -0.48
N GLN A 225 8.81 -6.13 -1.55
CA GLN A 225 8.57 -6.55 -2.93
C GLN A 225 9.63 -5.94 -3.85
N CYS A 226 10.06 -6.75 -4.83
CA CYS A 226 10.94 -6.34 -5.90
C CYS A 226 10.64 -7.21 -7.14
N ASP A 227 9.70 -6.78 -7.97
CA ASP A 227 9.35 -7.46 -9.23
C ASP A 227 10.51 -7.37 -10.23
N PHE A 228 11.31 -6.30 -10.16
CA PHE A 228 12.52 -6.09 -10.95
C PHE A 228 13.55 -7.22 -10.78
N SER A 229 13.47 -7.97 -9.67
CA SER A 229 14.31 -9.16 -9.43
C SER A 229 14.28 -10.18 -10.57
N CYS A 230 13.18 -10.29 -11.30
CA CYS A 230 13.07 -11.22 -12.43
C CYS A 230 13.94 -10.85 -13.64
N MET A 231 14.45 -9.61 -13.70
CA MET A 231 15.27 -9.10 -14.81
C MET A 231 16.77 -9.11 -14.52
N ILE A 232 17.18 -9.51 -13.31
CA ILE A 232 18.58 -9.48 -12.87
C ILE A 232 19.04 -10.81 -12.30
N SER A 233 20.36 -10.99 -12.24
CA SER A 233 20.95 -12.21 -11.65
C SER A 233 20.81 -12.22 -10.12
N PRO A 234 20.87 -13.40 -9.47
CA PRO A 234 20.91 -13.48 -8.01
C PRO A 234 22.10 -12.73 -7.38
N ALA A 235 23.21 -12.56 -8.12
CA ALA A 235 24.36 -11.79 -7.65
C ALA A 235 24.03 -10.30 -7.59
N MET A 236 23.42 -9.75 -8.65
CA MET A 236 22.95 -8.36 -8.68
C MET A 236 21.84 -8.13 -7.64
N TYR A 237 20.92 -9.07 -7.45
CA TYR A 237 19.88 -8.94 -6.42
C TYR A 237 20.49 -8.79 -5.02
N ARG A 238 21.51 -9.58 -4.69
CA ARG A 238 22.25 -9.46 -3.42
C ARG A 238 23.06 -8.16 -3.28
N GLU A 239 23.40 -7.52 -4.38
CA GLU A 239 24.17 -6.27 -4.36
C GLU A 239 23.25 -5.07 -4.20
N PHE A 240 22.13 -5.06 -4.92
CA PHE A 240 21.29 -3.87 -5.05
C PHE A 240 20.00 -3.91 -4.23
N GLU A 241 19.58 -5.04 -3.66
CA GLU A 241 18.26 -5.16 -3.01
C GLU A 241 18.29 -5.74 -1.57
N VAL A 242 19.30 -6.56 -1.23
CA VAL A 242 19.42 -7.25 0.07
C VAL A 242 20.56 -6.68 0.89
#